data_AF-A0A1B0AZH4-F1
#
_entry.id   AF-A0A1B0AZH4-F1
#
_cell.length_a   1.000
_cell.length_b   1.000
_cell.length_c   1.000
_cell.angle_alpha   90.00
_cell.angle_beta   90.00
_cell.angle_gamma   90.00
#
_symmetry.space_group_name_H-M   'P 1'
#
loop_
_entity.id
_entity.type
_entity.pdbx_description
1 polymer ?
#
loop_
_entity_poly.entity_id
_entity_poly.type
_entity_poly.pdbx_seq_one_letter_code
_entity_poly.pdbx_strand_id
1 'polypeptide(L)'
;MLIEYAKRAEIVKANEDLCTDEEKRERIGFSFGPVIEPYLTQHCVVPQPPTEMMRTAWGNTIPMIIGGVSNEGLLLYTETKNNPKLLNELGDCRYVVPLELNLDRDSELCQQYGYQLKTTYYGDKESSLETLDEYLLVHKFFHINPSLNKVIGWQTYIGTIN
;
A
#
# COMPACT_ATOMS: atom_id res chain seq x y z
N MET A 1 -24.39 -20.95 5.99
CA MET A 1 -23.62 -22.14 5.54
C MET A 1 -22.19 -21.93 5.99
N LEU A 2 -21.54 -22.90 6.61
CA LEU A 2 -20.11 -22.75 6.98
C LEU A 2 -19.26 -22.76 5.70
N ILE A 3 -18.22 -21.93 5.65
CA ILE A 3 -17.32 -21.79 4.48
C ILE A 3 -16.72 -23.14 4.06
N GLU A 4 -16.52 -24.05 5.01
CA GLU A 4 -15.98 -25.40 4.77
C GLU A 4 -16.82 -26.27 3.81
N TYR A 5 -18.12 -25.98 3.66
CA TYR A 5 -19.01 -26.70 2.74
C TYR A 5 -19.26 -25.96 1.42
N ALA A 6 -18.76 -24.73 1.27
CA ALA A 6 -18.93 -23.95 0.05
C ALA A 6 -18.05 -24.48 -1.09
N LYS A 7 -18.50 -24.35 -2.34
CA LYS A 7 -17.66 -24.70 -3.48
C LYS A 7 -16.51 -23.72 -3.58
N ARG A 8 -15.30 -24.21 -3.79
CA ARG A 8 -14.08 -23.38 -3.89
C ARG A 8 -14.22 -22.26 -4.92
N ALA A 9 -14.84 -22.54 -6.07
CA ALA A 9 -15.08 -21.54 -7.11
C ALA A 9 -16.01 -20.41 -6.63
N GLU A 10 -16.99 -20.71 -5.78
CA GLU A 10 -17.90 -19.70 -5.20
C GLU A 10 -17.17 -18.83 -4.18
N ILE A 11 -16.25 -19.41 -3.40
CA ILE A 11 -15.39 -18.66 -2.46
C ILE A 11 -14.49 -17.68 -3.22
N VAL A 12 -13.80 -18.17 -4.26
CA VAL A 12 -12.91 -17.32 -5.08
C VAL A 12 -13.70 -16.19 -5.73
N LYS A 13 -14.88 -16.49 -6.29
CA LYS A 13 -15.74 -15.48 -6.90
C LYS A 13 -16.23 -14.44 -5.88
N ALA A 14 -16.66 -14.88 -4.70
CA ALA A 14 -17.15 -13.98 -3.66
C ALA A 14 -16.05 -13.04 -3.14
N ASN A 15 -14.78 -13.47 -3.15
CA ASN A 15 -13.66 -12.68 -2.66
C ASN A 15 -13.47 -11.35 -3.42
N GLU A 16 -13.83 -11.30 -4.71
CA GLU A 16 -13.72 -10.07 -5.51
C GLU A 16 -14.64 -8.94 -4.99
N ASP A 17 -15.73 -9.32 -4.29
CA ASP A 17 -16.77 -8.41 -3.84
C ASP A 17 -16.75 -8.14 -2.31
N LEU A 18 -15.76 -8.68 -1.59
CA LEU A 18 -15.72 -8.58 -0.12
C LEU A 18 -15.26 -7.21 0.39
N CYS A 19 -14.38 -6.54 -0.35
CA CYS A 19 -13.80 -5.28 0.09
C CYS A 19 -14.84 -4.16 0.00
N THR A 20 -15.11 -3.53 1.16
CA THR A 20 -16.07 -2.44 1.29
C THR A 20 -15.58 -1.18 0.57
N ASP A 21 -16.50 -0.28 0.22
CA ASP A 21 -16.13 0.98 -0.42
C ASP A 21 -15.25 1.87 0.49
N GLU A 22 -15.37 1.72 1.81
CA GLU A 22 -14.51 2.41 2.78
C GLU A 22 -13.09 1.84 2.78
N GLU A 23 -12.92 0.52 2.81
CA GLU A 23 -11.61 -0.13 2.70
C GLU A 23 -10.92 0.19 1.37
N LYS A 24 -11.68 0.19 0.26
CA LYS A 24 -11.16 0.61 -1.07
C LYS A 24 -10.70 2.05 -1.07
N ARG A 25 -11.42 2.95 -0.38
CA ARG A 25 -11.05 4.36 -0.24
C ARG A 25 -9.77 4.53 0.58
N GLU A 26 -9.62 3.72 1.64
CA GLU A 26 -8.38 3.59 2.41
C GLU A 26 -7.28 2.81 1.68
N ARG A 27 -7.51 2.46 0.41
CA ARG A 27 -6.57 1.79 -0.50
C ARG A 27 -6.15 0.39 -0.01
N ILE A 28 -7.04 -0.28 0.73
CA ILE A 28 -6.91 -1.70 1.08
C ILE A 28 -7.36 -2.51 -0.14
N GLY A 29 -6.40 -3.11 -0.86
CA GLY A 29 -6.66 -3.77 -2.14
C GLY A 29 -7.12 -5.23 -2.06
N PHE A 30 -6.96 -5.89 -0.91
CA PHE A 30 -7.24 -7.33 -0.76
C PHE A 30 -7.92 -7.61 0.58
N SER A 31 -9.03 -8.35 0.56
CA SER A 31 -9.73 -8.79 1.77
C SER A 31 -9.02 -9.93 2.51
N PHE A 32 -8.21 -10.72 1.80
CA PHE A 32 -7.38 -11.76 2.41
C PHE A 32 -5.93 -11.58 2.00
N GLY A 33 -5.04 -11.60 2.98
CA GLY A 33 -3.61 -11.48 2.82
C GLY A 33 -2.88 -11.88 4.10
N PRO A 34 -1.56 -11.66 4.18
CA PRO A 34 -0.82 -11.84 5.42
C PRO A 34 -1.39 -10.97 6.53
N VAL A 35 -1.58 -11.56 7.71
CA VAL A 35 -2.06 -10.87 8.92
C VAL A 35 -1.14 -11.16 10.10
N ILE A 36 -1.18 -10.31 11.12
CA ILE A 36 -0.62 -10.67 12.43
C ILE A 36 -1.50 -11.78 12.99
N GLU A 37 -0.93 -12.95 13.25
CA GLU A 37 -1.69 -14.09 13.73
C GLU A 37 -2.24 -13.82 15.14
N PRO A 38 -3.53 -14.10 15.38
CA PRO A 38 -4.19 -13.75 16.64
C PRO A 38 -3.70 -14.56 17.85
N TYR A 39 -3.03 -15.69 17.61
CA TYR A 39 -2.45 -16.55 18.63
C TYR A 39 -1.27 -17.33 18.06
N LEU A 40 -0.32 -17.68 18.95
CA LEU A 40 0.85 -18.45 18.57
C LEU A 40 0.50 -19.92 18.34
N THR A 41 1.03 -20.48 17.27
CA THR A 41 0.93 -21.90 16.92
C THR A 41 2.30 -22.45 16.57
N GLN A 42 2.43 -23.78 16.49
CA GLN A 42 3.67 -24.43 16.04
C GLN A 42 4.07 -24.03 14.61
N HIS A 43 3.11 -23.61 13.78
CA HIS A 43 3.32 -23.20 12.40
C HIS A 43 3.18 -21.69 12.19
N CYS A 44 3.22 -20.90 13.27
CA CYS A 44 3.09 -19.45 13.20
C CYS A 44 4.24 -18.84 12.39
N VAL A 45 3.89 -17.97 11.44
CA VAL A 45 4.79 -17.27 10.54
C VAL A 45 4.86 -15.78 10.89
N VAL A 46 3.74 -15.14 11.23
CA VAL A 46 3.65 -13.70 11.49
C VAL A 46 3.14 -13.44 12.92
N PRO A 47 3.99 -13.61 13.94
CA PRO A 47 3.59 -13.49 15.35
C PRO A 47 3.40 -12.04 15.82
N GLN A 48 3.93 -11.05 15.09
CA GLN A 48 3.95 -9.64 15.47
C GLN A 48 4.06 -8.74 14.23
N PRO A 49 3.98 -7.41 14.34
CA PRO A 49 4.12 -6.52 13.19
C PRO A 49 5.41 -6.76 12.40
N PRO A 50 5.37 -6.80 11.05
CA PRO A 50 6.55 -7.04 10.22
C PRO A 50 7.71 -6.07 10.47
N THR A 51 7.42 -4.82 10.85
CA THR A 51 8.43 -3.82 11.23
C THR A 51 9.26 -4.25 12.44
N GLU A 52 8.64 -4.95 13.40
CA GLU A 52 9.35 -5.48 14.58
C GLU A 52 10.06 -6.79 14.26
N MET A 53 9.45 -7.67 13.45
CA MET A 53 10.10 -8.90 12.96
C MET A 53 11.37 -8.60 12.15
N MET A 54 11.37 -7.53 11.36
CA MET A 54 12.50 -7.14 10.51
C MET A 54 13.75 -6.84 11.34
N ARG A 55 13.60 -6.42 12.60
CA ARG A 55 14.74 -6.07 13.46
C ARG A 55 15.64 -7.27 13.79
N THR A 56 15.03 -8.45 13.92
CA THR A 56 15.70 -9.69 14.30
C THR A 56 15.61 -10.77 13.22
N ALA A 57 15.19 -10.39 12.01
CA ALA A 57 15.05 -11.31 10.90
C ALA A 57 16.38 -11.99 10.57
N TRP A 58 16.39 -13.32 10.55
CA TRP A 58 17.57 -14.12 10.20
C TRP A 58 18.10 -13.78 8.79
N GLY A 59 17.20 -13.38 7.88
CA GLY A 59 17.50 -12.95 6.52
C GLY A 59 18.39 -11.70 6.43
N ASN A 60 18.53 -10.92 7.51
CA ASN A 60 19.45 -9.77 7.56
C ASN A 60 20.92 -10.16 7.37
N THR A 61 21.25 -11.44 7.54
CA THR A 61 22.61 -11.98 7.35
C THR A 61 22.88 -12.50 5.93
N ILE A 62 21.86 -12.50 5.07
CA ILE A 62 21.95 -13.02 3.71
C ILE A 62 22.13 -11.86 2.74
N PRO A 63 23.13 -11.89 1.85
CA PRO A 63 23.25 -10.89 0.79
C PRO A 63 21.99 -10.82 -0.07
N MET A 64 21.43 -9.61 -0.20
CA MET A 64 20.20 -9.35 -0.94
C MET A 64 20.44 -8.27 -2.01
N ILE A 65 19.85 -8.46 -3.18
CA ILE A 65 19.70 -7.42 -4.20
C ILE A 65 18.23 -7.04 -4.23
N ILE A 66 17.93 -5.77 -3.96
CA ILE A 66 16.58 -5.22 -3.99
C ILE A 66 16.56 -3.97 -4.87
N GLY A 67 15.48 -3.77 -5.62
CA GLY A 67 15.29 -2.64 -6.49
C GLY A 67 13.86 -2.57 -7.00
N GLY A 68 13.55 -1.50 -7.72
CA GLY A 68 12.26 -1.28 -8.37
C GLY A 68 12.46 -0.80 -9.80
N VAL A 69 11.36 -0.62 -10.54
CA VAL A 69 11.41 -0.03 -11.88
C VAL A 69 11.09 1.47 -11.84
N SER A 70 11.50 2.20 -12.88
CA SER A 70 11.32 3.65 -12.92
C SER A 70 9.85 4.08 -12.86
N ASN A 71 8.95 3.30 -13.45
CA ASN A 71 7.53 3.62 -13.54
C ASN A 71 6.62 2.44 -13.18
N GLU A 72 6.63 2.03 -11.91
CA GLU A 72 5.77 0.94 -11.40
C GLU A 72 4.28 1.30 -11.42
N GLY A 73 3.95 2.59 -11.33
CA GLY A 73 2.57 3.08 -11.39
C GLY A 73 1.85 2.68 -12.67
N LEU A 74 2.58 2.41 -13.77
CA LEU A 74 2.01 1.90 -15.02
C LEU A 74 1.20 0.60 -14.85
N LEU A 75 1.42 -0.16 -13.78
CA LEU A 75 0.58 -1.31 -13.45
C LEU A 75 -0.92 -0.95 -13.40
N LEU A 76 -1.25 0.27 -12.95
CA LEU A 76 -2.61 0.76 -12.82
C LEU A 76 -3.13 1.49 -14.07
N TYR A 77 -2.28 1.69 -15.08
CA TYR A 77 -2.62 2.51 -16.26
C TYR A 77 -3.92 2.06 -16.94
N THR A 78 -4.06 0.77 -17.21
CA THR A 78 -5.24 0.22 -17.91
C THR A 78 -6.50 0.40 -17.08
N GLU A 79 -6.42 0.20 -15.77
CA GLU A 79 -7.56 0.35 -14.87
C GLU A 79 -8.01 1.81 -14.78
N THR A 80 -7.07 2.73 -14.54
CA THR A 80 -7.36 4.17 -14.46
C THR A 80 -7.86 4.73 -15.79
N LYS A 81 -7.32 4.25 -16.92
CA LYS A 81 -7.78 4.67 -18.25
C LYS A 81 -9.21 4.19 -18.55
N ASN A 82 -9.54 2.97 -18.16
CA ASN A 82 -10.87 2.40 -18.37
C ASN A 82 -11.91 2.96 -17.37
N ASN A 83 -11.46 3.42 -16.20
CA ASN A 83 -12.30 4.06 -15.21
C ASN A 83 -11.72 5.43 -14.77
N PRO A 84 -11.90 6.50 -15.58
CA PRO A 84 -11.35 7.83 -15.27
C PRO A 84 -11.87 8.43 -13.97
N LYS A 85 -12.95 7.89 -13.38
CA LYS A 85 -13.47 8.34 -12.08
C LYS A 85 -12.45 8.14 -10.95
N LEU A 86 -11.56 7.15 -11.07
CA LEU A 86 -10.50 6.88 -10.10
C LEU A 86 -9.53 8.07 -9.96
N LEU A 87 -9.40 8.91 -10.98
CA LEU A 87 -8.58 10.13 -10.93
C LEU A 87 -9.15 11.13 -9.92
N ASN A 88 -10.47 11.27 -9.89
CA ASN A 88 -11.15 12.20 -8.99
C ASN A 88 -11.09 11.74 -7.52
N GLU A 89 -10.82 10.45 -7.28
CA GLU A 89 -10.67 9.91 -5.92
C GLU A 89 -9.40 10.40 -5.23
N LEU A 90 -8.40 10.91 -5.95
CA LEU A 90 -7.26 11.53 -5.27
C LEU A 90 -7.69 12.79 -4.54
N GLY A 91 -8.53 13.64 -5.13
CA GLY A 91 -8.98 14.90 -4.53
C GLY A 91 -7.81 15.72 -3.96
N ASP A 92 -7.78 15.85 -2.63
CA ASP A 92 -6.75 16.54 -1.84
C ASP A 92 -5.60 15.63 -1.36
N CYS A 93 -5.53 14.41 -1.89
CA CYS A 93 -4.54 13.38 -1.60
C CYS A 93 -4.54 12.88 -0.14
N ARG A 94 -5.58 13.11 0.65
CA ARG A 94 -5.64 12.63 2.05
C ARG A 94 -5.66 11.11 2.16
N TYR A 95 -6.29 10.43 1.21
CA TYR A 95 -6.39 8.96 1.18
C TYR A 95 -5.15 8.27 0.60
N VAL A 96 -4.14 9.03 0.18
CA VAL A 96 -2.79 8.51 -0.14
C VAL A 96 -1.78 8.85 0.97
N VAL A 97 -2.21 9.48 2.07
CA VAL A 97 -1.38 9.62 3.26
C VAL A 97 -1.25 8.23 3.93
N PRO A 98 -0.03 7.78 4.28
CA PRO A 98 0.20 6.45 4.82
C PRO A 98 -0.65 6.14 6.06
N LEU A 99 -1.29 4.97 6.06
CA LEU A 99 -2.14 4.49 7.15
C LEU A 99 -1.37 4.31 8.46
N GLU A 100 -0.07 4.03 8.39
CA GLU A 100 0.78 3.81 9.56
C GLU A 100 0.97 5.07 10.41
N LEU A 101 0.64 6.25 9.89
CA LEU A 101 0.61 7.49 10.67
C LEU A 101 -0.60 7.57 11.59
N ASN A 102 -1.61 6.71 11.41
CA ASN A 102 -2.83 6.63 12.22
C ASN A 102 -3.49 8.00 12.44
N LEU A 103 -3.57 8.79 11.37
CA LEU A 103 -4.18 10.12 11.39
C LEU A 103 -5.65 10.03 11.00
N ASP A 104 -6.48 10.80 11.69
CA ASP A 104 -7.85 11.08 11.24
C ASP A 104 -7.78 11.78 9.87
N ARG A 105 -8.52 11.27 8.88
CA ARG A 105 -8.57 11.79 7.51
C ARG A 105 -9.10 13.23 7.45
N ASP A 106 -9.88 13.66 8.43
CA ASP A 106 -10.37 15.03 8.53
C ASP A 106 -9.50 15.94 9.40
N SER A 107 -8.45 15.41 10.04
CA SER A 107 -7.51 16.22 10.81
C SER A 107 -6.74 17.20 9.92
N GLU A 108 -6.43 18.38 10.48
CA GLU A 108 -5.64 19.41 9.80
C GLU A 108 -4.28 18.86 9.34
N LEU A 109 -3.63 18.03 10.16
CA LEU A 109 -2.35 17.43 9.83
C LEU A 109 -2.43 16.48 8.63
N CYS A 110 -3.49 15.67 8.53
CA CYS A 110 -3.72 14.79 7.38
C CYS A 110 -3.98 15.61 6.10
N GLN A 111 -4.77 16.69 6.21
CA GLN A 111 -5.00 17.63 5.12
C GLN A 111 -3.69 18.30 4.65
N GLN A 112 -2.83 18.71 5.59
CA GLN A 112 -1.52 19.29 5.27
C GLN A 112 -0.61 18.30 4.52
N TYR A 113 -0.55 17.03 4.96
CA TYR A 113 0.22 16.00 4.25
C TYR A 113 -0.36 15.65 2.89
N GLY A 114 -1.69 15.58 2.77
CA GLY A 114 -2.37 15.43 1.49
C GLY A 114 -1.99 16.57 0.53
N TYR A 115 -2.07 17.81 0.99
CA TYR A 115 -1.69 18.99 0.20
C TYR A 115 -0.21 18.96 -0.23
N GLN A 116 0.70 18.54 0.66
CA GLN A 116 2.12 18.36 0.32
C GLN A 116 2.30 17.31 -0.78
N LEU A 117 1.60 16.18 -0.70
CA LEU A 117 1.63 15.15 -1.75
C LEU A 117 1.06 15.68 -3.06
N LYS A 118 -0.11 16.34 -3.04
CA LYS A 118 -0.70 16.96 -4.23
C LYS A 118 0.28 17.93 -4.89
N THR A 119 0.83 18.87 -4.11
CA THR A 119 1.77 19.87 -4.63
C THR A 119 3.05 19.24 -5.18
N THR A 120 3.57 18.20 -4.54
CA THR A 120 4.81 17.54 -4.97
C THR A 120 4.67 16.82 -6.31
N TYR A 121 3.53 16.18 -6.55
CA TYR A 121 3.34 15.34 -7.75
C TYR A 121 2.52 16.00 -8.85
N TYR A 122 1.53 16.83 -8.50
CA TYR A 122 0.67 17.54 -9.44
C TYR A 122 1.03 19.02 -9.62
N GLY A 123 1.75 19.63 -8.67
CA GLY A 123 1.93 21.08 -8.64
C GLY A 123 0.58 21.80 -8.62
N ASP A 124 0.36 22.71 -9.56
CA ASP A 124 -0.90 23.45 -9.73
C ASP A 124 -1.92 22.75 -10.64
N LYS A 125 -1.62 21.55 -11.14
CA LYS A 125 -2.49 20.83 -12.07
C LYS A 125 -3.61 20.09 -11.32
N GLU A 126 -4.78 20.00 -11.95
CA GLU A 126 -5.89 19.19 -11.44
C GLU A 126 -5.84 17.76 -11.98
N SER A 127 -6.51 16.84 -11.27
CA SER A 127 -6.60 15.43 -11.66
C SER A 127 -7.47 15.25 -12.90
N SER A 128 -6.89 14.77 -14.00
CA SER A 128 -7.58 14.51 -15.27
C SER A 128 -6.83 13.45 -16.07
N LEU A 129 -7.39 12.98 -17.19
CA LEU A 129 -6.69 12.04 -18.07
C LEU A 129 -5.42 12.65 -18.70
N GLU A 130 -5.35 13.98 -18.81
CA GLU A 130 -4.15 14.67 -19.27
C GLU A 130 -3.03 14.66 -18.22
N THR A 131 -3.39 14.47 -16.94
CA THR A 131 -2.48 14.36 -15.80
C THR A 131 -2.40 12.93 -15.25
N LEU A 132 -2.61 11.96 -16.14
CA LEU A 132 -2.55 10.54 -15.79
C LEU A 132 -1.13 10.14 -15.35
N ASP A 133 -0.08 10.71 -15.92
CA ASP A 133 1.29 10.36 -15.53
C ASP A 133 1.57 10.80 -14.08
N GLU A 134 1.10 11.98 -13.67
CA GLU A 134 1.16 12.46 -12.29
C GLU A 134 0.38 11.55 -11.33
N TYR A 135 -0.79 11.06 -11.75
CA TYR A 135 -1.58 10.09 -10.99
C TYR A 135 -0.76 8.82 -10.69
N LEU A 136 -0.14 8.26 -11.73
CA LEU A 136 0.62 7.01 -11.62
C LEU A 136 1.88 7.19 -10.75
N LEU A 137 2.48 8.38 -10.77
CA LEU A 137 3.59 8.75 -9.90
C LEU A 137 3.18 8.77 -8.42
N VAL A 138 2.02 9.31 -8.08
CA VAL A 138 1.51 9.28 -6.70
C VAL A 138 1.30 7.85 -6.23
N HIS A 139 0.71 6.99 -7.06
CA HIS A 139 0.48 5.57 -6.72
C HIS A 139 1.78 4.78 -6.52
N LYS A 140 2.81 5.05 -7.32
CA LYS A 140 4.15 4.50 -7.09
C LYS A 140 4.68 4.87 -5.70
N PHE A 141 4.53 6.15 -5.34
CA PHE A 141 4.96 6.63 -4.03
C PHE A 141 4.10 6.10 -2.89
N PHE A 142 2.84 5.79 -3.11
CA PHE A 142 2.00 5.24 -2.04
C PHE A 142 2.29 3.76 -1.80
N HIS A 143 2.39 2.95 -2.85
CA HIS A 143 2.40 1.49 -2.71
C HIS A 143 3.79 0.86 -2.57
N ILE A 144 4.79 1.34 -3.31
CA ILE A 144 6.00 0.53 -3.53
C ILE A 144 7.24 1.21 -2.95
N ASN A 145 7.47 2.48 -3.30
CA ASN A 145 8.69 3.18 -2.89
C ASN A 145 8.89 3.29 -1.36
N PRO A 146 7.89 3.62 -0.53
CA PRO A 146 8.09 3.74 0.92
C PRO A 146 8.46 2.40 1.54
N SER A 147 7.83 1.33 1.08
CA SER A 147 8.12 -0.03 1.53
C SER A 147 9.55 -0.44 1.19
N LEU A 148 9.99 -0.20 -0.05
CA LEU A 148 11.37 -0.43 -0.47
C LEU A 148 12.36 0.42 0.32
N ASN A 149 12.07 1.71 0.50
CA ASN A 149 12.94 2.63 1.25
C ASN A 149 13.04 2.27 2.73
N LYS A 150 11.95 1.79 3.36
CA LYS A 150 11.97 1.27 4.73
C LYS A 150 12.92 0.07 4.85
N VAL A 151 12.86 -0.88 3.90
CA VAL A 151 13.75 -2.06 3.88
C VAL A 151 15.21 -1.65 3.62
N ILE A 152 15.47 -0.83 2.61
CA ILE A 152 16.83 -0.36 2.26
C ILE A 152 17.43 0.44 3.42
N GLY A 153 16.66 1.36 4.01
CA GLY A 153 17.08 2.16 5.16
C GLY A 153 17.44 1.27 6.35
N TRP A 154 16.67 0.22 6.61
CA TRP A 154 16.97 -0.75 7.66
C TRP A 154 18.22 -1.60 7.38
N GLN A 155 18.38 -2.12 6.17
CA GLN A 155 19.57 -2.90 5.79
C GLN A 155 20.85 -2.05 5.86
N THR A 156 20.77 -0.79 5.44
CA THR A 156 21.88 0.17 5.53
C THR A 156 22.22 0.50 6.99
N TYR A 157 21.19 0.67 7.83
CA TYR A 157 21.39 0.87 9.27
C TYR A 157 22.14 -0.31 9.88
N ILE A 158 21.67 -1.56 9.69
CA ILE A 158 22.35 -2.76 10.20
C ILE A 158 23.80 -2.86 9.71
N GLY A 159 24.04 -2.59 8.43
CA GLY A 159 25.39 -2.62 7.85
C GLY A 159 26.36 -1.59 8.43
N THR A 160 25.88 -0.57 9.16
CA THR A 160 26.70 0.46 9.80
C THR A 160 27.11 0.09 11.24
N ILE A 161 26.43 -0.89 11.86
CA ILE A 161 26.62 -1.28 13.28
C ILE A 161 27.48 -2.55 13.40
N ASN A 162 27.75 -3.23 12.29
CA ASN A 162 28.61 -4.42 12.18
C ASN A 162 29.95 -4.06 11.54
#